data_AF-A0A946FV71-F1
#
_entry.id   AF-A0A946FV71-F1
#
_cell.length_a   1.000
_cell.length_b   1.000
_cell.length_c   1.000
_cell.angle_alpha   90.00
_cell.angle_beta   90.00
_cell.angle_gamma   90.00
#
_symmetry.space_group_name_H-M   'P 1'
#
loop_
_entity.id
_entity.type
_entity.pdbx_description
1 polymer ?
#
loop_
_entity_poly.entity_id
_entity_poly.type
_entity_poly.pdbx_seq_one_letter_code
_entity_poly.pdbx_strand_id
1 'polypeptide(L)'
;MSESIDKTNFLDLKSCNPEKVISRTGCKFDKISEQYFVDIWGVTYCVDLNKYEVRPKGPGLKPHHNCLYLFILFYLMKSKNMLPSGVWVSEKDIPGGAAFFRGPHTIPADLITARFGEDIDLFKKGCEKLGGIPI
;
A
#
# COMPACT_ATOMS: atom_id res chain seq x y z
N MET A 1 -2.97 2.61 22.45
CA MET A 1 -1.74 1.80 22.49
C MET A 1 -1.13 1.85 21.11
N SER A 2 0.12 2.23 20.95
CA SER A 2 0.81 2.07 19.66
C SER A 2 1.04 0.58 19.48
N GLU A 3 0.18 -0.11 18.72
CA GLU A 3 0.41 -1.50 18.38
C GLU A 3 1.71 -1.57 17.58
N SER A 4 2.76 -2.10 18.20
CA SER A 4 4.00 -2.41 17.52
C SER A 4 3.76 -3.62 16.63
N ILE A 5 4.20 -3.55 15.37
CA ILE A 5 4.12 -4.68 14.45
C ILE A 5 4.98 -5.82 14.97
N ASP A 6 4.46 -7.05 14.93
CA ASP A 6 5.21 -8.23 15.34
C ASP A 6 6.46 -8.41 14.46
N LYS A 7 7.61 -8.59 15.12
CA LYS A 7 8.93 -8.81 14.50
C LYS A 7 8.92 -9.99 13.53
N THR A 8 8.06 -10.97 13.75
CA THR A 8 7.88 -12.15 12.88
C THR A 8 7.63 -11.74 11.43
N ASN A 9 6.83 -10.70 11.18
CA ASN A 9 6.56 -10.22 9.82
C ASN A 9 7.83 -9.72 9.09
N PHE A 10 8.76 -9.13 9.82
CA PHE A 10 10.04 -8.67 9.26
C PHE A 10 11.02 -9.82 9.05
N LEU A 11 11.03 -10.80 9.96
CA LEU A 11 11.83 -12.02 9.81
C LEU A 11 11.35 -12.84 8.60
N ASP A 12 10.04 -12.96 8.42
CA ASP A 12 9.42 -13.59 7.25
C ASP A 12 9.79 -12.87 5.96
N LEU A 13 9.76 -11.52 5.95
CA LEU A 13 10.22 -10.74 4.81
C LEU A 13 11.73 -10.91 4.58
N LYS A 14 12.54 -10.97 5.64
CA LYS A 14 14.00 -11.22 5.55
C LYS A 14 14.33 -12.60 4.98
N SER A 15 13.45 -13.59 5.19
CA SER A 15 13.59 -14.93 4.60
C SER A 15 13.27 -14.98 3.10
N CYS A 16 12.63 -13.95 2.55
CA CYS A 16 12.37 -13.86 1.12
C CYS A 16 13.64 -13.50 0.34
N ASN A 17 13.77 -14.04 -0.88
CA ASN A 17 14.80 -13.57 -1.81
C ASN A 17 14.49 -12.13 -2.27
N PRO A 18 15.39 -11.14 -2.03
CA PRO A 18 15.14 -9.74 -2.38
C PRO A 18 14.86 -9.50 -3.86
N GLU A 19 15.53 -10.21 -4.77
CA GLU A 19 15.31 -10.08 -6.21
C GLU A 19 13.89 -10.49 -6.60
N LYS A 20 13.36 -11.55 -5.95
CA LYS A 20 11.97 -11.97 -6.15
C LYS A 20 10.98 -10.98 -5.54
N VAL A 21 11.36 -10.24 -4.50
CA VAL A 21 10.52 -9.19 -3.89
C VAL A 21 10.46 -7.99 -4.84
N ILE A 22 11.62 -7.49 -5.29
CA ILE A 22 11.76 -6.39 -6.25
C ILE A 22 10.95 -6.68 -7.52
N SER A 23 11.10 -7.87 -8.09
CA SER A 23 10.42 -8.25 -9.34
C SER A 23 8.89 -8.21 -9.24
N ARG A 24 8.30 -8.51 -8.07
CA ARG A 24 6.83 -8.57 -7.91
C ARG A 24 6.18 -7.30 -7.39
N THR A 25 6.97 -6.37 -6.84
CA THR A 25 6.45 -5.11 -6.28
C THR A 25 6.96 -3.87 -6.98
N GLY A 26 8.07 -3.95 -7.73
CA GLY A 26 8.77 -2.77 -8.22
C GLY A 26 9.45 -1.95 -7.12
N CYS A 27 9.54 -2.47 -5.89
CA CYS A 27 10.25 -1.78 -4.81
C CYS A 27 11.77 -1.73 -5.08
N LYS A 28 12.48 -0.83 -4.41
CA LYS A 28 13.96 -0.83 -4.38
C LYS A 28 14.44 -1.52 -3.11
N PHE A 29 15.62 -2.14 -3.16
CA PHE A 29 16.27 -2.73 -1.99
C PHE A 29 17.72 -2.25 -1.90
N ASP A 30 18.13 -1.77 -0.73
CA ASP A 30 19.52 -1.50 -0.40
C ASP A 30 20.07 -2.68 0.40
N LYS A 31 21.03 -3.40 -0.21
CA LYS A 31 21.67 -4.58 0.38
C LYS A 31 22.60 -4.25 1.54
N ILE A 32 23.18 -3.04 1.58
CA ILE A 32 24.11 -2.65 2.63
C ILE A 32 23.35 -2.37 3.93
N SER A 33 22.26 -1.60 3.83
CA SER A 33 21.43 -1.28 5.00
C SER A 33 20.33 -2.31 5.31
N GLU A 34 20.11 -3.27 4.40
CA GLU A 34 18.97 -4.20 4.40
C GLU A 34 17.62 -3.49 4.49
N GLN A 35 17.39 -2.52 3.60
CA GLN A 35 16.18 -1.69 3.59
C GLN A 35 15.42 -1.82 2.27
N TYR A 36 14.11 -2.01 2.35
CA TYR A 36 13.21 -1.87 1.19
C TYR A 36 12.63 -0.46 1.12
N PHE A 37 12.46 0.04 -0.10
CA PHE A 37 11.80 1.30 -0.40
C PHE A 37 10.64 1.08 -1.36
N VAL A 38 9.43 1.46 -0.94
CA VAL A 38 8.20 1.28 -1.72
C VAL A 38 7.40 2.58 -1.75
N ASP A 39 6.91 2.95 -2.93
CA ASP A 39 6.11 4.15 -3.12
C ASP A 39 4.62 3.82 -2.99
N ILE A 40 3.93 4.51 -2.09
CA ILE A 40 2.50 4.32 -1.82
C ILE A 40 1.84 5.69 -1.73
N TRP A 41 0.90 5.94 -2.64
CA TRP A 41 0.12 7.20 -2.72
C TRP A 41 0.99 8.46 -2.67
N GLY A 42 2.11 8.47 -3.39
CA GLY A 42 3.03 9.61 -3.47
C GLY A 42 3.99 9.74 -2.28
N VAL A 43 3.98 8.79 -1.33
CA VAL A 43 4.92 8.73 -0.22
C VAL A 43 5.81 7.50 -0.35
N THR A 44 7.12 7.70 -0.33
CA THR A 44 8.09 6.60 -0.21
C THR A 44 8.13 6.11 1.23
N TYR A 45 7.97 4.81 1.45
CA TYR A 45 8.16 4.16 2.74
C TYR A 45 9.47 3.38 2.77
N CYS A 46 10.15 3.44 3.91
CA CYS A 46 11.32 2.63 4.23
C CYS A 46 10.91 1.50 5.17
N VAL A 47 11.21 0.26 4.79
CA VAL A 47 11.12 -0.91 5.65
C VAL A 47 12.54 -1.31 6.05
N ASP A 48 12.84 -1.22 7.34
CA ASP A 48 14.16 -1.51 7.91
C ASP A 48 14.14 -2.87 8.61
N LEU A 49 14.79 -3.86 7.98
CA LEU A 49 14.79 -5.24 8.48
C LEU A 49 15.63 -5.43 9.74
N ASN A 50 16.59 -4.53 9.99
CA ASN A 50 17.46 -4.61 11.17
C ASN A 50 16.81 -3.96 12.39
N LYS A 51 16.02 -2.90 12.18
CA LYS A 51 15.30 -2.20 13.25
C LYS A 51 13.87 -2.69 13.49
N TYR A 52 13.34 -3.54 12.62
CA TYR A 52 11.95 -4.00 12.67
C TYR A 52 10.97 -2.83 12.61
N GLU A 53 11.19 -1.92 11.67
CA GLU A 53 10.45 -0.67 11.56
C GLU A 53 9.98 -0.41 10.13
N VAL A 54 8.79 0.17 10.00
CA VAL A 54 8.32 0.80 8.76
C VAL A 54 8.08 2.29 9.03
N ARG A 55 8.59 3.16 8.17
CA ARG A 55 8.48 4.61 8.32
C ARG A 55 8.33 5.32 6.97
N PRO A 56 7.58 6.42 6.88
CA PRO A 56 7.60 7.28 5.70
C PRO A 56 8.97 7.95 5.59
N LYS A 57 9.43 8.15 4.35
CA LYS A 57 10.67 8.86 4.02
C LYS A 57 10.31 10.25 3.53
N GLY A 58 10.60 11.26 4.34
CA GLY A 58 10.39 12.67 4.00
C GLY A 58 10.20 13.53 5.24
N PRO A 59 10.56 14.82 5.19
CA PRO A 59 10.42 15.71 6.35
C PRO A 59 8.95 15.93 6.71
N GLY A 60 8.63 15.85 8.01
CA GLY A 60 7.31 16.19 8.55
C GLY A 60 6.18 15.20 8.23
N LEU A 61 6.47 14.07 7.56
CA LEU A 61 5.47 13.06 7.26
C LEU A 61 5.09 12.30 8.54
N LYS A 62 3.80 12.32 8.87
CA LYS A 62 3.26 11.52 9.96
C LYS A 62 3.07 10.07 9.50
N PRO A 63 3.25 9.09 10.40
CA PRO A 63 2.80 7.73 10.18
C PRO A 63 1.35 7.74 9.68
N HIS A 64 1.10 7.04 8.58
CA HIS A 64 -0.26 6.56 8.37
C HIS A 64 -0.57 5.51 9.45
N HIS A 65 -1.87 5.24 9.66
CA HIS A 65 -2.35 4.27 10.65
C HIS A 65 -1.49 2.98 10.64
N ASN A 66 -1.12 2.44 11.81
CA ASN A 66 -0.17 1.31 11.93
C ASN A 66 -0.56 0.09 11.06
N CYS A 67 -1.85 -0.11 10.79
CA CYS A 67 -2.32 -1.15 9.86
C CYS A 67 -1.71 -1.03 8.46
N LEU A 68 -1.43 0.19 7.97
CA LEU A 68 -0.76 0.38 6.67
C LEU A 68 0.60 -0.29 6.66
N TYR A 69 1.36 -0.18 7.75
CA TYR A 69 2.70 -0.76 7.80
C TYR A 69 2.66 -2.29 7.75
N LEU A 70 1.66 -2.91 8.36
CA LEU A 70 1.41 -4.34 8.21
C LEU A 70 1.09 -4.66 6.74
N PHE A 71 0.22 -3.88 6.09
CA PHE A 71 -0.09 -4.07 4.67
C PHE A 71 1.14 -3.90 3.76
N ILE A 72 2.07 -2.99 4.09
CA ILE A 72 3.33 -2.84 3.36
C ILE A 72 4.16 -4.12 3.43
N LEU A 73 4.33 -4.70 4.62
CA LEU A 73 5.06 -5.95 4.79
C LEU A 73 4.39 -7.09 4.00
N PHE A 74 3.07 -7.22 4.10
CA PHE A 74 2.32 -8.23 3.34
C PHE A 74 2.38 -8.02 1.83
N TYR A 75 2.34 -6.77 1.36
CA TYR A 75 2.52 -6.44 -0.05
C TYR A 75 3.90 -6.89 -0.55
N LEU A 76 4.98 -6.56 0.18
CA LEU A 76 6.33 -7.02 -0.15
C LEU A 76 6.43 -8.56 -0.15
N MET A 77 5.78 -9.24 0.78
CA MET A 77 5.85 -10.70 0.90
C MET A 77 4.97 -11.47 -0.10
N LYS A 78 3.76 -10.98 -0.39
CA LYS A 78 2.68 -11.81 -0.97
C LYS A 78 2.11 -11.30 -2.29
N SER A 79 2.52 -10.12 -2.75
CA SER A 79 2.14 -9.61 -4.08
C SER A 79 2.49 -10.60 -5.19
N LYS A 80 1.86 -10.43 -6.35
CA LYS A 80 2.13 -11.22 -7.53
C LYS A 80 2.47 -10.27 -8.67
N ASN A 81 3.50 -10.62 -9.43
CA ASN A 81 3.78 -9.93 -10.68
C ASN A 81 2.77 -10.39 -11.74
N MET A 82 1.69 -9.64 -11.92
CA MET A 82 0.65 -9.94 -12.90
C MET A 82 0.14 -8.66 -13.53
N LEU A 83 -0.19 -8.73 -14.81
CA LEU A 83 -0.84 -7.64 -15.51
C LEU A 83 -2.30 -7.50 -15.04
N PRO A 84 -2.84 -6.27 -14.98
CA PRO A 84 -4.27 -6.07 -14.79
C PRO A 84 -5.07 -6.81 -15.87
N SER A 85 -6.20 -7.42 -15.48
CA SER A 85 -7.07 -8.15 -16.42
C SER A 85 -7.88 -7.24 -17.34
N GLY A 86 -7.89 -5.93 -17.08
CA GLY A 86 -8.78 -4.97 -17.75
C GLY A 86 -10.25 -5.08 -17.33
N VAL A 87 -10.56 -5.90 -16.33
CA VAL A 87 -11.92 -6.09 -15.80
C VAL A 87 -12.08 -5.29 -14.52
N TRP A 88 -13.11 -4.44 -14.47
CA TRP A 88 -13.51 -3.77 -13.25
C TRP A 88 -14.16 -4.77 -12.29
N VAL A 89 -13.71 -4.76 -11.04
CA VAL A 89 -14.27 -5.57 -9.96
C VAL A 89 -14.65 -4.66 -8.79
N SER A 90 -15.77 -4.95 -8.16
CA SER A 90 -16.14 -4.35 -6.88
C SER A 90 -15.29 -4.96 -5.77
N GLU A 91 -15.10 -4.20 -4.70
CA GLU A 91 -14.58 -4.70 -3.42
C GLU A 91 -15.35 -5.93 -2.90
N LYS A 92 -16.62 -6.10 -3.30
CA LYS A 92 -17.49 -7.23 -2.95
C LYS A 92 -17.19 -8.50 -3.76
N ASP A 93 -16.56 -8.36 -4.93
CA ASP A 93 -16.18 -9.49 -5.79
C ASP A 93 -14.90 -10.18 -5.31
N ILE A 94 -14.16 -9.54 -4.41
CA ILE A 94 -12.96 -10.11 -3.77
C ILE A 94 -13.40 -11.20 -2.77
N PRO A 95 -12.74 -12.36 -2.69
CA PRO A 95 -13.03 -13.37 -1.68
C PRO A 95 -13.06 -12.78 -0.25
N GLY A 96 -14.21 -12.90 0.42
CA GLY A 96 -14.46 -12.31 1.75
C GLY A 96 -14.79 -10.81 1.75
N GLY A 97 -14.73 -10.14 0.60
CA GLY A 97 -14.92 -8.70 0.43
C GLY A 97 -16.29 -8.21 0.88
N ALA A 98 -17.37 -8.89 0.49
CA ALA A 98 -18.73 -8.55 0.93
C ALA A 98 -18.91 -8.61 2.47
N ALA A 99 -18.15 -9.46 3.15
CA ALA A 99 -18.17 -9.56 4.61
C ALA A 99 -17.25 -8.54 5.28
N PHE A 100 -16.15 -8.16 4.62
CA PHE A 100 -15.17 -7.20 5.12
C PHE A 100 -15.61 -5.76 4.91
N PHE A 101 -15.96 -5.33 3.69
CA PHE A 101 -16.26 -3.95 3.32
C PHE A 101 -17.69 -3.51 3.69
N ARG A 102 -18.05 -3.67 4.97
CA ARG A 102 -19.34 -3.26 5.54
C ARG A 102 -19.18 -2.74 6.96
N GLY A 103 -20.18 -2.02 7.47
CA GLY A 103 -20.15 -1.45 8.81
C GLY A 103 -18.92 -0.54 9.02
N PRO A 104 -18.04 -0.81 10.01
CA PRO A 104 -16.86 0.02 10.30
C PRO A 104 -15.81 0.03 9.18
N HIS A 105 -15.89 -0.89 8.22
CA HIS A 105 -14.98 -1.01 7.08
C HIS A 105 -15.63 -0.60 5.76
N THR A 106 -16.78 0.07 5.81
CA THR A 106 -17.44 0.60 4.61
C THR A 106 -16.51 1.59 3.91
N ILE A 107 -16.34 1.44 2.59
CA ILE A 107 -15.54 2.39 1.80
C ILE A 107 -16.23 3.76 1.87
N PRO A 108 -15.51 4.83 2.24
CA PRO A 108 -16.11 6.16 2.45
C PRO A 108 -16.35 6.88 1.11
N ALA A 109 -17.16 6.29 0.23
CA ALA A 109 -17.48 6.82 -1.09
C ALA A 109 -18.10 8.23 -1.01
N ASP A 110 -18.87 8.51 0.04
CA ASP A 110 -19.48 9.81 0.27
C ASP A 110 -18.47 10.94 0.40
N LEU A 111 -17.25 10.68 0.91
CA LEU A 111 -16.19 11.69 0.99
C LEU A 111 -15.65 12.07 -0.39
N ILE A 112 -15.61 11.10 -1.31
CA ILE A 112 -15.22 11.33 -2.69
C ILE A 112 -16.33 12.10 -3.41
N THR A 113 -17.58 11.63 -3.30
CA THR A 113 -18.73 12.29 -3.91
C THR A 113 -18.92 13.71 -3.40
N ALA A 114 -18.76 13.97 -2.10
CA ALA A 114 -18.84 15.31 -1.53
C ALA A 114 -17.73 16.25 -2.01
N ARG A 115 -16.55 15.71 -2.34
CA ARG A 115 -15.41 16.50 -2.81
C ARG A 115 -15.51 16.85 -4.29
N PHE A 116 -15.97 15.93 -5.12
CA PHE A 116 -15.92 16.05 -6.58
C PHE A 116 -17.29 16.24 -7.23
N GLY A 117 -18.36 15.68 -6.66
CA GLY A 117 -19.72 15.79 -7.18
C GLY A 117 -19.80 15.36 -8.64
N GLU A 118 -20.36 16.24 -9.46
CA GLU A 118 -20.51 16.05 -10.91
C GLU A 118 -19.32 16.61 -11.72
N ASP A 119 -18.29 17.18 -11.06
CA ASP A 119 -17.11 17.74 -11.73
C ASP A 119 -16.08 16.64 -12.05
N ILE A 120 -16.31 15.97 -13.17
CA ILE A 120 -15.45 14.88 -13.66
C ILE A 120 -14.03 15.36 -13.99
N ASP A 121 -13.86 16.62 -14.42
CA ASP A 121 -12.55 17.17 -14.76
C ASP A 121 -11.71 17.41 -13.51
N LEU A 122 -12.34 17.89 -12.43
CA LEU A 122 -11.69 18.01 -11.13
C LEU A 122 -11.33 16.64 -10.56
N PHE A 123 -12.23 15.65 -10.70
CA PHE A 123 -11.94 14.27 -10.30
C PHE A 123 -10.72 13.72 -11.06
N LYS A 124 -10.71 13.86 -12.38
CA LYS A 124 -9.59 13.44 -13.24
C LYS A 124 -8.27 14.09 -12.84
N LYS A 125 -8.25 15.41 -12.63
CA LYS A 125 -7.06 16.13 -12.14
C LYS A 125 -6.59 15.61 -10.78
N GLY A 126 -7.52 15.20 -9.91
CA GLY A 126 -7.23 14.55 -8.63
C GLY A 126 -6.52 13.20 -8.82
N CYS A 127 -7.04 12.36 -9.72
CA CYS A 127 -6.43 11.08 -10.06
C CYS A 127 -5.02 11.24 -10.65
N GLU A 128 -4.84 12.16 -11.61
CA GLU A 128 -3.54 12.43 -12.25
C GLU A 128 -2.49 12.88 -11.23
N LYS A 129 -2.86 13.74 -10.26
CA LYS A 129 -1.97 14.14 -9.16
C LYS A 129 -1.50 12.98 -8.27
N LEU A 130 -2.26 11.89 -8.23
CA LEU A 130 -1.92 10.66 -7.50
C LEU A 130 -1.20 9.63 -8.39
N GLY A 131 -0.86 10.00 -9.63
CA GLY A 131 -0.22 9.10 -10.61
C GLY A 131 -1.20 8.18 -11.34
N GLY A 132 -2.51 8.45 -11.26
CA GLY A 132 -3.52 7.72 -12.00
C GLY A 132 -3.36 7.94 -13.51
N ILE A 133 -3.53 6.87 -14.28
CA ILE A 133 -3.55 6.88 -15.74
C ILE A 133 -4.92 6.36 -16.23
N PRO A 134 -5.41 6.81 -17.40
CA PRO A 134 -6.56 6.19 -18.04
C PRO A 134 -6.31 4.70 -18.28
N ILE A 135 -7.30 3.87 -17.98
CA ILE A 135 -7.32 2.43 -18.27
C ILE A 135 -8.18 2.19 -19.50
#